data_AF-A0A4Y8VE17-F1
#
_entry.id   AF-A0A4Y8VE17-F1
#
_cell.length_a   1.000
_cell.length_b   1.000
_cell.length_c   1.000
_cell.angle_alpha   90.00
_cell.angle_beta   90.00
_cell.angle_gamma   90.00
#
_symmetry.space_group_name_H-M   'P 1'
#
loop_
_entity.id
_entity.type
_entity.pdbx_description
1 polymer ?
#
loop_
_entity_poly.entity_id
_entity_poly.type
_entity_poly.pdbx_seq_one_letter_code
_entity_poly.pdbx_strand_id
1 'polypeptide(L)'
;MNLTNLSKYRSELMGFAMLMVVFHHLPFEINNPIFHYVKQNAGFGVDIFLLLSGIGLYYSISKENTTLLDYYLHRAIRIFPIYALVILAVSIIKGNFNLVAYLLKVSTIGWWTTGECYDWFIPTIVMLYAIFPVSYHFILRQNEMKAGMWGGI
;
A
#
# COMPACT_ATOMS: atom_id res chain seq x y z
N MET A 1 21.36 9.16 -9.32
CA MET A 1 20.99 8.23 -8.23
C MET A 1 20.73 6.87 -8.86
N ASN A 2 21.44 5.81 -8.43
CA ASN A 2 21.38 4.51 -9.10
C ASN A 2 20.13 3.73 -8.63
N LEU A 3 19.07 3.72 -9.43
CA LEU A 3 17.77 3.11 -9.10
C LEU A 3 17.84 1.58 -8.93
N THR A 4 18.90 0.95 -9.45
CA THR A 4 19.16 -0.50 -9.34
C THR A 4 19.30 -0.97 -7.90
N ASN A 5 20.01 -0.21 -7.05
CA ASN A 5 20.18 -0.55 -5.63
C ASN A 5 18.87 -0.39 -4.84
N LEU A 6 18.06 0.60 -5.19
CA LEU A 6 16.76 0.84 -4.55
C LEU A 6 15.77 -0.29 -4.89
N SER A 7 15.81 -0.80 -6.12
CA SER A 7 15.02 -1.96 -6.53
C SER A 7 15.46 -3.24 -5.82
N LYS A 8 16.78 -3.45 -5.64
CA LYS A 8 17.36 -4.63 -4.98
C LYS A 8 16.91 -4.79 -3.52
N TYR A 9 16.95 -3.71 -2.74
CA TYR A 9 16.60 -3.73 -1.30
C TYR A 9 15.16 -3.28 -1.01
N ARG A 10 14.31 -3.25 -2.05
CA ARG A 10 12.95 -2.73 -1.94
C ARG A 10 12.13 -3.49 -0.88
N SER A 11 12.24 -4.81 -0.85
CA SER A 11 11.46 -5.66 0.06
C SER A 11 11.87 -5.42 1.51
N GLU A 12 13.16 -5.29 1.76
CA GLU A 12 13.76 -5.01 3.07
C GLU A 12 13.34 -3.64 3.56
N LEU A 13 13.37 -2.63 2.68
CA LEU A 13 12.89 -1.28 2.99
C LEU A 13 11.38 -1.24 3.26
N MET A 14 10.58 -2.03 2.53
CA MET A 14 9.15 -2.18 2.83
C MET A 14 8.93 -2.82 4.20
N GLY A 15 9.72 -3.84 4.56
CA GLY A 15 9.68 -4.45 5.89
C GLY A 15 10.05 -3.47 7.00
N PHE A 16 11.11 -2.68 6.81
CA PHE A 16 11.49 -1.62 7.73
C PHE A 16 10.38 -0.57 7.90
N ALA A 17 9.77 -0.14 6.80
CA ALA A 17 8.63 0.78 6.82
C ALA A 17 7.43 0.20 7.60
N MET A 18 7.11 -1.09 7.44
CA MET A 18 6.07 -1.75 8.25
C MET A 18 6.41 -1.72 9.74
N LEU A 19 7.65 -2.01 10.12
CA LEU A 19 8.09 -1.96 11.53
C LEU A 19 7.97 -0.55 12.12
N MET A 20 8.29 0.50 11.36
CA MET A 20 8.09 1.89 11.79
C MET A 20 6.61 2.18 12.07
N VAL A 21 5.70 1.76 11.17
CA VAL A 21 4.26 1.96 11.34
C VAL A 21 3.72 1.21 12.55
N VAL A 22 4.17 -0.04 12.77
CA VAL A 22 3.84 -0.81 13.97
C VAL A 22 4.34 -0.07 15.21
N PHE A 23 5.60 0.35 15.23
CA PHE A 23 6.21 1.07 16.34
C PHE A 23 5.45 2.35 16.70
N HIS A 24 4.98 3.10 15.71
CA HIS A 24 4.14 4.28 15.90
C HIS A 24 2.85 3.97 16.68
N HIS A 25 2.18 2.86 16.34
CA HIS A 25 0.87 2.46 16.91
C HIS A 25 0.96 1.69 18.23
N LEU A 26 2.15 1.35 18.73
CA LEU A 26 2.27 0.63 19.99
C LEU A 26 1.68 1.47 21.15
N PRO A 27 0.84 0.89 22.02
CA PRO A 27 0.08 1.62 23.04
C PRO A 27 0.87 1.94 24.31
N PHE A 28 2.21 1.98 24.24
CA PHE A 28 3.06 2.34 25.37
C PHE A 28 3.69 3.73 25.19
N GLU A 29 3.86 4.41 26.32
CA GLU A 29 4.59 5.66 26.40
C GLU A 29 6.08 5.40 26.62
N ILE A 30 6.93 6.23 26.01
CA ILE A 30 8.39 6.14 26.17
C ILE A 30 8.85 7.35 26.96
N ASN A 31 9.39 7.11 28.15
CA ASN A 31 9.87 8.18 29.04
C ASN A 31 11.15 8.85 28.52
N ASN A 32 11.91 8.18 27.64
CA ASN A 32 13.09 8.79 27.02
C ASN A 32 12.66 9.75 25.90
N PRO A 33 13.07 11.03 25.96
CA PRO A 33 12.58 12.07 25.03
C PRO A 33 12.99 11.81 23.57
N ILE A 34 14.16 11.21 23.33
CA ILE A 34 14.65 10.89 21.98
C ILE A 34 13.78 9.79 21.37
N PHE A 35 13.60 8.69 22.10
CA PHE A 35 12.79 7.57 21.61
C PHE A 35 11.30 7.93 21.49
N HIS A 36 10.80 8.80 22.37
CA HIS A 36 9.46 9.37 22.24
C HIS A 36 9.30 10.16 20.94
N TYR A 37 10.26 11.05 20.63
CA TYR A 37 10.27 11.80 19.36
C TYR A 37 10.30 10.87 18.15
N VAL A 38 11.13 9.82 18.18
CA VAL A 38 11.18 8.82 17.09
C VAL A 38 9.84 8.11 16.93
N LYS A 39 9.20 7.68 18.03
CA LYS A 39 7.89 7.00 17.98
C LYS A 39 6.82 7.90 17.36
N GLN A 40 6.76 9.18 17.75
CA GLN A 40 5.80 10.12 17.19
C GLN A 40 5.97 10.32 15.68
N ASN A 41 7.21 10.32 15.18
CA ASN A 41 7.50 10.51 13.76
C ASN A 41 7.55 9.21 12.94
N ALA A 42 7.50 8.04 13.58
CA ALA A 42 7.58 6.75 12.90
C ALA A 42 6.39 6.49 11.94
N GLY A 43 5.32 7.29 12.02
CA GLY A 43 4.23 7.31 11.04
C GLY A 43 4.69 7.59 9.61
N PHE A 44 5.82 8.27 9.41
CA PHE A 44 6.43 8.48 8.07
C PHE A 44 6.83 7.16 7.37
N GLY A 45 6.85 6.04 8.12
CA GLY A 45 6.94 4.71 7.52
C GLY A 45 5.86 4.45 6.46
N VAL A 46 4.66 5.05 6.60
CA VAL A 46 3.60 4.95 5.58
C VAL A 46 4.04 5.56 4.25
N ASP A 47 4.66 6.75 4.27
CA ASP A 47 5.12 7.43 3.07
C ASP A 47 6.20 6.63 2.34
N ILE A 48 7.16 6.07 3.10
CA ILE A 48 8.19 5.17 2.57
C ILE A 48 7.53 3.95 1.92
N PHE A 49 6.54 3.37 2.59
CA PHE A 49 5.81 2.20 2.09
C PHE A 49 5.08 2.51 0.79
N LEU A 50 4.39 3.65 0.71
CA LEU A 50 3.65 4.08 -0.47
C LEU A 50 4.60 4.36 -1.65
N LEU A 51 5.74 5.01 -1.40
CA LEU A 51 6.76 5.26 -2.42
C LEU A 51 7.31 3.95 -3.00
N LEU A 52 7.73 3.02 -2.15
CA LEU A 52 8.24 1.71 -2.57
C LEU A 52 7.17 0.86 -3.25
N SER A 53 5.91 0.99 -2.82
CA SER A 53 4.78 0.37 -3.50
C SER A 53 4.68 0.90 -4.93
N GLY A 54 4.66 2.22 -5.12
CA GLY A 54 4.62 2.88 -6.43
C GLY A 54 5.73 2.46 -7.39
N ILE A 55 6.98 2.37 -6.90
CA ILE A 55 8.12 1.87 -7.70
C ILE A 55 7.86 0.43 -8.18
N GLY A 56 7.33 -0.43 -7.30
CA GLY A 56 6.98 -1.80 -7.70
C GLY A 56 5.79 -1.88 -8.66
N LEU A 57 4.86 -0.94 -8.57
CA LEU A 57 3.75 -0.85 -9.51
C LEU A 57 4.25 -0.51 -10.92
N TYR A 58 5.19 0.43 -11.04
CA TYR A 58 5.81 0.79 -12.32
C TYR A 58 6.46 -0.42 -12.99
N TYR A 59 7.33 -1.14 -12.29
CA TYR A 59 7.97 -2.35 -12.84
C TYR A 59 6.97 -3.48 -13.16
N SER A 60 5.87 -3.57 -12.41
CA SER A 60 4.84 -4.58 -12.64
C SER A 60 4.03 -4.31 -13.90
N ILE A 61 3.75 -3.05 -14.25
CA ILE A 61 2.97 -2.69 -15.44
C ILE A 61 3.83 -2.50 -16.68
N SER A 62 5.11 -2.13 -16.51
CA SER A 62 6.07 -1.98 -17.61
C SER A 62 6.57 -3.33 -18.15
N LYS A 63 6.26 -4.44 -17.46
CA LYS A 63 6.68 -5.77 -17.88
C LYS A 63 5.86 -6.23 -19.09
N GLU A 64 6.58 -6.54 -20.17
CA GLU A 64 5.98 -7.10 -21.39
C GLU A 64 5.11 -8.32 -21.07
N ASN A 65 3.93 -8.38 -21.69
CA ASN A 65 2.91 -9.42 -21.53
C ASN A 65 2.08 -9.41 -20.24
N THR A 66 2.10 -8.33 -19.45
CA THR A 66 1.17 -8.20 -18.30
C THR A 66 -0.18 -7.64 -18.75
N THR A 67 -1.26 -8.40 -18.59
CA THR A 67 -2.61 -7.86 -18.86
C THR A 67 -3.11 -7.01 -17.68
N LEU A 68 -4.07 -6.11 -17.94
CA LEU A 68 -4.71 -5.33 -16.87
C LEU A 68 -5.41 -6.24 -15.85
N LEU A 69 -5.98 -7.35 -16.30
CA LEU A 69 -6.62 -8.32 -15.40
C LEU A 69 -5.59 -8.97 -14.48
N ASP A 70 -4.46 -9.42 -15.02
CA ASP A 70 -3.36 -9.97 -14.23
C ASP A 70 -2.87 -8.96 -13.18
N TYR A 71 -2.71 -7.70 -13.58
CA TYR A 71 -2.32 -6.63 -12.68
C TYR A 71 -3.27 -6.53 -11.47
N TYR A 72 -4.59 -6.51 -11.68
CA TYR A 72 -5.54 -6.39 -10.58
C TYR A 72 -5.61 -7.66 -9.73
N LEU A 73 -5.61 -8.85 -10.35
CA LEU A 73 -5.69 -10.13 -9.65
C LEU A 73 -4.52 -10.37 -8.70
N HIS A 74 -3.28 -10.13 -9.17
CA HIS A 74 -2.09 -10.30 -8.33
C HIS A 74 -2.13 -9.44 -7.06
N ARG A 75 -2.74 -8.25 -7.13
CA ARG A 75 -2.88 -7.33 -6.00
C ARG A 75 -4.05 -7.73 -5.10
N ALA A 76 -5.16 -8.14 -5.70
CA ALA A 76 -6.32 -8.58 -4.95
C ALA A 76 -6.01 -9.81 -4.10
N ILE A 77 -5.37 -10.83 -4.68
CA ILE A 77 -4.97 -12.07 -3.98
C ILE A 77 -3.96 -11.79 -2.87
N ARG A 78 -3.13 -10.76 -3.01
CA ARG A 78 -2.16 -10.39 -1.98
C ARG A 78 -2.81 -9.70 -0.77
N ILE A 79 -3.85 -8.88 -0.97
CA ILE A 79 -4.44 -8.03 0.08
C ILE A 79 -5.69 -8.67 0.68
N PHE A 80 -6.69 -9.00 -0.15
CA PHE A 80 -8.02 -9.34 0.35
C PHE A 80 -8.08 -10.62 1.19
N PRO A 81 -7.36 -11.73 0.87
CA PRO A 81 -7.43 -12.94 1.68
C PRO A 81 -6.98 -12.72 3.12
N ILE A 82 -5.81 -12.09 3.31
CA ILE A 82 -5.28 -11.84 4.65
C ILE A 82 -6.11 -10.78 5.39
N TYR A 83 -6.56 -9.74 4.69
CA TYR A 83 -7.38 -8.68 5.28
C TYR A 83 -8.74 -9.20 5.73
N ALA A 84 -9.40 -10.02 4.92
CA ALA A 84 -10.66 -10.68 5.26
C ALA A 84 -10.51 -11.55 6.51
N LEU A 85 -9.45 -12.37 6.58
CA LEU A 85 -9.16 -13.20 7.75
C LEU A 85 -8.92 -12.35 9.01
N VAL A 86 -8.18 -11.24 8.91
CA VAL A 86 -7.92 -10.35 10.05
C VAL A 86 -9.20 -9.69 10.54
N ILE A 87 -10.02 -9.12 9.66
CA ILE A 87 -11.30 -8.50 10.05
C ILE A 87 -12.20 -9.55 10.72
N LEU A 88 -12.27 -10.76 10.15
CA LEU A 88 -13.07 -11.85 10.71
C LEU A 88 -12.60 -12.19 12.13
N ALA A 89 -11.30 -12.43 12.30
CA ALA A 89 -10.71 -12.73 13.60
C ALA A 89 -10.98 -11.64 14.64
N VAL A 90 -10.78 -10.37 14.28
CA VAL A 90 -11.04 -9.23 15.17
C VAL A 90 -12.52 -9.12 15.53
N SER A 91 -13.42 -9.36 14.58
CA SER A 91 -14.86 -9.28 14.81
C SER A 91 -15.36 -10.41 15.73
N ILE A 92 -14.78 -11.61 15.60
CA ILE A 92 -15.05 -12.74 16.49
C ILE A 92 -14.53 -12.46 17.90
N ILE A 93 -13.28 -12.00 18.05
CA ILE A 93 -12.66 -11.69 19.35
C ILE A 93 -13.45 -10.60 20.10
N LYS A 94 -13.94 -9.58 19.38
CA LYS A 94 -14.77 -8.51 19.96
C LYS A 94 -16.21 -8.93 20.23
N GLY A 95 -16.65 -10.09 19.75
CA GLY A 95 -18.01 -10.60 19.92
C GLY A 95 -19.09 -9.78 19.19
N ASN A 96 -18.71 -8.93 18.23
CA ASN A 96 -19.62 -8.00 17.54
C ASN A 96 -19.79 -8.32 16.05
N PHE A 97 -19.72 -9.60 15.71
CA PHE A 97 -19.82 -10.04 14.32
C PHE A 97 -21.18 -9.67 13.71
N ASN A 98 -21.12 -8.88 12.64
CA ASN A 98 -22.24 -8.57 11.78
C ASN A 98 -21.81 -8.77 10.33
N LEU A 99 -22.56 -9.59 9.59
CA LEU A 99 -22.19 -9.98 8.22
C LEU A 99 -22.13 -8.78 7.27
N VAL A 100 -23.08 -7.84 7.37
CA VAL A 100 -23.12 -6.66 6.50
C VAL A 100 -21.93 -5.74 6.79
N ALA A 101 -21.67 -5.48 8.07
CA ALA A 101 -20.51 -4.69 8.48
C ALA A 101 -19.19 -5.36 8.07
N TYR A 102 -19.09 -6.68 8.17
CA TYR A 102 -17.93 -7.45 7.72
C TYR A 102 -17.70 -7.28 6.21
N LEU A 103 -18.73 -7.49 5.39
CA LEU A 103 -18.62 -7.36 3.93
C LEU A 103 -18.27 -5.92 3.50
N LEU A 104 -18.82 -4.91 4.18
CA LEU A 104 -18.48 -3.50 3.94
C LEU A 104 -17.01 -3.19 4.30
N LYS A 105 -16.49 -3.76 5.38
CA LYS A 105 -15.08 -3.59 5.77
C LYS A 105 -14.14 -4.29 4.81
N VAL A 106 -14.41 -5.56 4.48
CA VAL A 106 -13.57 -6.37 3.59
C VAL A 106 -13.53 -5.80 2.18
N SER A 107 -14.65 -5.28 1.68
CA SER A 107 -14.70 -4.60 0.37
C SER A 107 -13.98 -3.26 0.35
N THR A 108 -13.48 -2.76 1.49
CA THR A 108 -12.89 -1.42 1.68
C THR A 108 -13.84 -0.24 1.47
N ILE A 109 -15.06 -0.48 0.99
CA ILE A 109 -16.07 0.55 0.71
C ILE A 109 -16.57 1.19 2.01
N GLY A 110 -16.67 0.42 3.10
CA GLY A 110 -17.15 0.90 4.40
C GLY A 110 -16.39 2.12 4.90
N TRP A 111 -15.09 2.23 4.61
CA TRP A 111 -14.30 3.43 4.98
C TRP A 111 -14.86 4.71 4.35
N TRP A 112 -15.27 4.64 3.08
CA TRP A 112 -15.74 5.79 2.32
C TRP A 112 -17.19 6.18 2.63
N THR A 113 -17.98 5.25 3.17
CA THR A 113 -19.43 5.45 3.37
C THR A 113 -19.83 5.60 4.84
N THR A 114 -19.22 4.83 5.75
CA THR A 114 -19.61 4.82 7.16
C THR A 114 -18.59 5.46 8.09
N GLY A 115 -17.33 5.61 7.67
CA GLY A 115 -16.27 6.29 8.45
C GLY A 115 -15.85 5.60 9.75
N GLU A 116 -16.47 4.47 10.13
CA GLU A 116 -16.28 3.82 11.43
C GLU A 116 -15.16 2.76 11.48
N CYS A 117 -14.01 2.97 10.83
CA CYS A 117 -12.96 1.95 10.78
C CYS A 117 -11.56 2.51 10.98
N TYR A 118 -10.76 1.88 11.84
CA TYR A 118 -9.39 2.29 12.15
C TYR A 118 -8.38 2.01 11.02
N ASP A 119 -8.81 1.35 9.94
CA ASP A 119 -7.93 0.71 8.97
C ASP A 119 -7.79 1.53 7.67
N TRP A 120 -7.69 2.85 7.76
CA TRP A 120 -7.67 3.77 6.60
C TRP A 120 -6.65 3.39 5.52
N PHE A 121 -5.53 2.80 5.93
CA PHE A 121 -4.41 2.46 5.05
C PHE A 121 -4.81 1.43 3.96
N ILE A 122 -5.63 0.42 4.30
CA ILE A 122 -6.00 -0.64 3.35
C ILE A 122 -6.93 -0.11 2.23
N PRO A 123 -8.02 0.62 2.52
CA PRO A 123 -8.79 1.34 1.51
C PRO A 123 -7.93 2.27 0.65
N THR A 124 -7.00 3.02 1.26
CA THR A 124 -6.12 3.93 0.51
C THR A 124 -5.23 3.17 -0.47
N ILE A 125 -4.54 2.11 -0.04
CA ILE A 125 -3.64 1.38 -0.95
C ILE A 125 -4.40 0.64 -2.05
N VAL A 126 -5.60 0.11 -1.76
CA VAL A 126 -6.48 -0.49 -2.77
C VAL A 126 -6.93 0.55 -3.80
N MET A 127 -7.34 1.74 -3.35
CA MET A 127 -7.69 2.86 -4.25
C MET A 127 -6.51 3.27 -5.13
N LEU A 128 -5.30 3.43 -4.55
CA LEU A 128 -4.10 3.77 -5.30
C LEU A 128 -3.78 2.71 -6.35
N TYR A 129 -3.92 1.42 -6.01
CA TYR A 129 -3.72 0.33 -6.95
C TYR A 129 -4.74 0.31 -8.08
N ALA A 130 -5.99 0.72 -7.79
CA ALA A 130 -7.05 0.84 -8.79
C ALA A 130 -6.77 1.98 -9.80
N ILE A 131 -6.26 3.12 -9.32
CA ILE A 131 -6.02 4.32 -10.15
C ILE A 131 -4.69 4.23 -10.91
N PHE A 132 -3.70 3.50 -10.39
CA PHE A 132 -2.34 3.50 -10.94
C PHE A 132 -2.23 3.16 -12.44
N PRO A 133 -2.93 2.17 -13.01
CA PRO A 133 -2.86 1.88 -14.45
C PRO A 133 -3.30 3.06 -15.33
N VAL A 134 -4.30 3.82 -14.86
CA VAL A 134 -4.78 5.04 -15.52
C VAL A 134 -3.67 6.09 -15.50
N SER A 135 -3.08 6.35 -14.32
CA SER A 135 -1.95 7.28 -14.18
C SER A 135 -0.75 6.87 -15.05
N TYR A 136 -0.44 5.58 -15.13
CA TYR A 136 0.64 5.06 -15.96
C TYR A 136 0.41 5.34 -17.46
N HIS A 137 -0.80 5.09 -17.95
CA HIS A 137 -1.14 5.29 -19.36
C HIS A 137 -1.09 6.76 -19.77
N PHE A 138 -1.61 7.67 -18.93
CA PHE A 138 -1.67 9.09 -19.25
C PHE A 138 -0.34 9.82 -19.06
N ILE A 139 0.42 9.49 -18.01
CA ILE A 139 1.59 10.27 -17.61
C ILE A 139 2.90 9.62 -18.11
N LEU A 140 3.07 8.32 -17.89
CA LEU A 140 4.37 7.68 -18.03
C LEU A 140 4.62 7.13 -19.43
N ARG A 141 3.60 6.51 -20.04
CA ARG A 141 3.71 6.03 -21.43
C ARG A 141 3.99 7.17 -22.42
N GLN A 142 3.39 8.35 -22.20
CA GLN A 142 3.65 9.51 -23.07
C GLN A 142 5.10 10.01 -22.96
N ASN A 143 5.67 9.98 -21.75
CA ASN A 143 7.05 10.41 -21.52
C ASN A 143 8.07 9.40 -22.06
N GLU A 144 7.79 8.10 -21.98
CA GLU A 144 8.64 7.06 -22.59
C GLU A 144 8.65 7.15 -24.12
N MET A 145 7.49 7.37 -24.76
CA MET A 145 7.46 7.59 -26.21
C MET A 145 8.21 8.85 -26.63
N LYS A 146 8.08 9.94 -25.86
CA LYS A 146 8.84 11.17 -26.11
C LYS A 146 10.34 10.94 -25.88
N ALA A 147 10.77 10.27 -24.81
CA ALA A 147 12.19 10.01 -24.59
C ALA A 147 12.80 9.11 -25.69
N GLY A 148 12.07 8.09 -26.15
CA GLY A 148 12.51 7.22 -27.25
C GLY A 148 12.60 7.94 -28.61
N MET A 149 11.75 8.94 -28.87
CA MET A 149 11.82 9.77 -30.07
C MET A 149 13.03 10.71 -30.10
N TRP A 150 13.54 11.14 -28.94
CA TRP A 150 14.65 12.11 -28.85
C TRP A 150 15.99 11.46 -28.49
N GLY A 151 16.01 10.20 -28.02
CA GLY A 151 17.23 9.43 -27.73
C GLY A 151 17.80 8.66 -28.93
N GLY A 152 17.25 8.87 -30.13
CA GLY A 152 17.69 8.25 -31.39
C GLY A 152 18.43 9.20 -32.34
N ILE A 153 19.07 10.25 -31.81
CA ILE A 153 19.97 11.16 -32.53
C ILE A 153 21.37 11.06 -31.91
#